data_AF-A0A4Q0J4J6-F1
#
_entry.id   AF-A0A4Q0J4J6-F1
#
_cell.length_a   1.000
_cell.length_b   1.000
_cell.length_c   1.000
_cell.angle_alpha   90.00
_cell.angle_beta   90.00
_cell.angle_gamma   90.00
#
_symmetry.space_group_name_H-M   'P 1'
#
loop_
_entity.id
_entity.type
_entity.pdbx_description
1 polymer ?
#
loop_
_entity_poly.entity_id
_entity_poly.type
_entity_poly.pdbx_seq_one_letter_code
_entity_poly.pdbx_strand_id
1 'polypeptide(L)'
;MELWRITPPTPQFLTPRRNPMIFMTNIMTLIESGVTGLTLTLTIEDLKAFATDMIEQTKAQLLPVMVNASQESCIPKKEVLEMFGVCPTTLWNWERTGYLVPVKMKRKILYRRADVDRLIIERGRQ
;
A
#
# COMPACT_ATOMS: atom_id res chain seq x y z
N MET A 1 20.54 -81.56 5.88
CA MET A 1 21.00 -81.00 7.16
C MET A 1 21.64 -79.64 6.84
N GLU A 2 20.86 -78.65 6.42
CA GLU A 2 20.20 -77.64 7.28
C GLU A 2 21.19 -76.70 8.01
N LEU A 3 21.62 -75.65 7.32
CA LEU A 3 21.98 -74.36 7.93
C LEU A 3 21.33 -73.26 7.11
N TRP A 4 20.07 -73.00 7.46
CA TRP A 4 19.20 -72.00 6.86
C TRP A 4 19.40 -70.64 7.54
N ARG A 5 19.30 -69.59 6.71
CA ARG A 5 19.06 -68.18 7.04
C ARG A 5 20.17 -67.42 7.76
N ILE A 6 21.11 -66.92 6.96
CA ILE A 6 21.51 -65.52 7.12
C ILE A 6 21.02 -64.79 5.89
N THR A 7 19.81 -64.24 5.98
CA THR A 7 19.34 -63.23 5.02
C THR A 7 20.19 -61.98 5.22
N PRO A 8 20.74 -61.37 4.15
CA PRO A 8 21.47 -60.12 4.29
C PRO A 8 20.53 -59.05 4.88
N PRO A 9 21.01 -58.16 5.76
CA PRO A 9 20.18 -57.09 6.30
C PRO A 9 19.69 -56.24 5.12
N THR A 10 18.38 -56.19 4.97
CA THR A 10 17.70 -55.39 3.96
C THR A 10 18.27 -53.96 3.99
N PRO A 11 18.72 -53.40 2.85
CA PRO A 11 19.12 -52.01 2.80
C PRO A 11 17.91 -51.18 3.25
N GLN A 12 18.07 -50.46 4.35
CA GLN A 12 17.08 -49.53 4.83
C GLN A 12 17.13 -48.33 3.89
N PHE A 13 16.47 -48.47 2.73
CA PHE A 13 16.15 -47.32 1.91
C PHE A 13 15.29 -46.42 2.79
N LEU A 14 15.89 -45.35 3.30
CA LEU A 14 15.19 -44.26 3.94
C LEU A 14 14.12 -43.83 2.94
N THR A 15 12.88 -44.25 3.17
CA THR A 15 11.77 -43.71 2.41
C THR A 15 11.78 -42.22 2.68
N PRO A 16 11.65 -41.36 1.65
CA PRO A 16 11.43 -39.95 1.90
C PRO A 16 10.20 -39.89 2.79
N ARG A 17 10.36 -39.41 4.03
CA ARG A 17 9.25 -39.17 4.94
C ARG A 17 8.29 -38.29 4.15
N ARG A 18 7.16 -38.87 3.75
CA ARG A 18 6.13 -38.21 2.96
C ARG A 18 5.56 -37.12 3.87
N ASN A 19 6.20 -35.95 3.84
CA ASN A 19 5.75 -34.80 4.58
C ASN A 19 4.35 -34.50 4.05
N PRO A 20 3.32 -34.37 4.90
CA PRO A 20 2.01 -33.96 4.42
C PRO A 20 2.24 -32.64 3.68
N MET A 21 1.93 -32.65 2.40
CA MET A 21 1.96 -31.46 1.56
C MET A 21 0.91 -30.51 2.15
N ILE A 22 1.32 -29.70 3.12
CA ILE A 22 0.59 -28.52 3.54
C ILE A 22 0.72 -27.54 2.38
N PHE A 23 -0.08 -27.76 1.34
CA PHE A 23 -0.27 -26.81 0.26
C PHE A 23 -1.31 -25.79 0.71
N MET A 24 -0.91 -24.99 1.70
CA MET A 24 -1.48 -23.69 2.00
C MET A 24 -0.56 -22.98 2.99
N THR A 25 0.65 -22.61 2.57
CA THR A 25 1.60 -21.92 3.45
C THR A 25 1.93 -20.56 2.87
N ASN A 26 1.03 -19.59 3.07
CA ASN A 26 1.37 -18.20 2.90
C ASN A 26 2.45 -17.85 3.95
N ILE A 27 3.57 -17.27 3.51
CA ILE A 27 4.69 -16.92 4.40
C ILE A 27 4.23 -16.01 5.55
N MET A 28 3.19 -15.20 5.35
CA MET A 28 2.61 -14.36 6.40
C MET A 28 2.07 -15.17 7.59
N THR A 29 1.42 -16.32 7.35
CA THR A 29 0.86 -17.12 8.45
C THR A 29 1.96 -17.78 9.29
N LEU A 30 3.09 -18.12 8.67
CA LEU A 30 4.29 -18.57 9.39
C LEU A 30 4.87 -17.47 10.28
N ILE A 31 4.97 -16.24 9.76
CA ILE A 31 5.44 -15.08 10.53
C ILE A 31 4.50 -14.80 11.71
N GLU A 32 3.20 -14.80 11.50
CA GLU A 32 2.18 -14.59 12.54
C GLU A 32 2.19 -15.67 13.61
N SER A 33 2.51 -16.92 13.23
CA SER A 33 2.63 -18.03 14.19
C SER A 33 3.86 -17.94 15.10
N GLY A 34 4.75 -16.95 14.91
CA GLY A 34 5.84 -16.63 15.83
C GLY A 34 6.99 -17.66 15.84
N VAL A 35 7.08 -18.51 14.81
CA VAL A 35 8.15 -19.51 14.73
C VAL A 35 9.48 -18.82 14.39
N THR A 36 10.46 -18.92 15.28
CA THR A 36 11.79 -18.33 15.11
C THR A 36 12.84 -19.42 14.89
N GLY A 37 13.87 -19.14 14.08
CA GLY A 37 14.99 -20.06 13.85
C GLY A 37 14.78 -21.13 12.77
N LEU A 38 13.84 -20.93 11.84
CA LEU A 38 13.64 -21.84 10.70
C LEU A 38 14.49 -21.45 9.48
N THR A 39 15.14 -22.43 8.87
CA THR A 39 15.68 -22.29 7.50
C THR A 39 14.65 -22.86 6.54
N LEU A 40 14.00 -21.99 5.78
CA LEU A 40 12.98 -22.38 4.80
C LEU A 40 13.61 -22.49 3.41
N THR A 41 13.48 -23.66 2.79
CA THR A 41 13.78 -23.82 1.36
C THR A 41 12.52 -23.47 0.58
N LEU A 42 12.51 -22.28 -0.02
CA LEU A 42 11.38 -21.75 -0.78
C LEU A 42 11.69 -21.75 -2.27
N THR A 43 10.66 -21.82 -3.10
CA THR A 43 10.82 -21.57 -4.53
C THR A 43 10.93 -20.07 -4.80
N ILE A 44 11.57 -19.70 -5.92
CA ILE A 44 11.68 -18.29 -6.34
C ILE A 44 10.29 -17.69 -6.60
N GLU A 45 9.34 -18.51 -7.06
CA GLU A 45 7.97 -18.11 -7.33
C GLU A 45 7.24 -17.70 -6.04
N ASP A 46 7.39 -18.47 -4.97
CA ASP A 46 6.79 -18.17 -3.66
C ASP A 46 7.36 -16.87 -3.06
N LEU A 47 8.67 -16.63 -3.21
CA LEU A 47 9.30 -15.39 -2.75
C LEU A 47 8.77 -14.16 -3.51
N LYS A 48 8.57 -14.30 -4.82
CA LYS A 48 8.00 -13.23 -5.66
C LYS A 48 6.56 -12.95 -5.30
N ALA A 49 5.76 -13.99 -5.06
CA ALA A 49 4.36 -13.86 -4.65
C ALA A 49 4.27 -13.11 -3.31
N PHE A 50 5.10 -13.48 -2.33
CA PHE A 50 5.17 -12.80 -1.03
C PHE A 50 5.56 -11.33 -1.14
N ALA A 51 6.60 -11.00 -1.91
CA ALA A 51 7.02 -9.61 -2.07
C ALA A 51 5.93 -8.76 -2.74
N THR A 52 5.23 -9.32 -3.73
CA THR A 52 4.14 -8.62 -4.43
C THR A 52 2.95 -8.40 -3.52
N ASP A 53 2.57 -9.43 -2.75
CA ASP A 53 1.49 -9.38 -1.76
C ASP A 53 1.80 -8.35 -0.66
N MET A 54 3.02 -8.31 -0.14
CA MET A 54 3.45 -7.29 0.83
C MET A 54 3.37 -5.87 0.26
N ILE A 55 3.78 -5.67 -0.99
CA ILE A 55 3.67 -4.37 -1.67
C ILE A 55 2.20 -3.99 -1.85
N GLU A 56 1.35 -4.94 -2.24
CA GLU A 56 -0.08 -4.72 -2.45
C GLU A 56 -0.81 -4.40 -1.15
N GLN A 57 -0.54 -5.14 -0.07
CA GLN A 57 -1.06 -4.85 1.27
C GLN A 57 -0.60 -3.46 1.76
N THR A 58 0.67 -3.12 1.56
CA THR A 58 1.21 -1.80 1.94
C THR A 58 0.53 -0.69 1.14
N LYS A 59 0.36 -0.87 -0.18
CA LYS A 59 -0.39 0.08 -1.03
C LYS A 59 -1.84 0.19 -0.57
N ALA A 60 -2.52 -0.91 -0.29
CA ALA A 60 -3.91 -0.92 0.16
C ALA A 60 -4.10 -0.16 1.49
N GLN A 61 -3.09 -0.17 2.37
CA GLN A 61 -3.12 0.61 3.62
C GLN A 61 -2.74 2.08 3.44
N LEU A 62 -1.86 2.42 2.49
CA LEU A 62 -1.44 3.81 2.23
C LEU A 62 -2.42 4.60 1.34
N LEU A 63 -3.14 3.93 0.45
CA LEU A 63 -4.14 4.56 -0.43
C LEU A 63 -5.29 5.26 0.34
N PRO A 64 -5.91 4.69 1.38
CA PRO A 64 -6.97 5.39 2.13
C PRO A 64 -6.44 6.59 2.93
N VAL A 65 -5.19 6.57 3.39
CA VAL A 65 -4.56 7.73 4.04
C VAL A 65 -4.35 8.87 3.05
N MET A 66 -3.92 8.57 1.83
CA MET A 66 -3.75 9.58 0.78
C MET A 66 -5.09 10.13 0.26
N VAL A 67 -6.14 9.30 0.15
CA VAL A 67 -7.46 9.73 -0.33
C VAL A 67 -8.19 10.59 0.71
N ASN A 68 -8.10 10.26 2.01
CA ASN A 68 -8.65 11.11 3.07
C ASN A 68 -7.91 12.46 3.17
N ALA A 69 -6.57 12.46 3.08
CA ALA A 69 -5.80 13.70 2.99
C ALA A 69 -6.12 14.53 1.73
N SER A 70 -6.54 13.89 0.63
CA SER A 70 -6.89 14.59 -0.62
C SER A 70 -8.31 15.19 -0.62
N GLN A 71 -9.24 14.61 0.14
CA GLN A 71 -10.60 15.16 0.30
C GLN A 71 -10.65 16.23 1.41
N GLU A 72 -9.85 16.11 2.47
CA GLU A 72 -9.70 17.14 3.51
C GLU A 72 -8.90 18.37 3.07
N SER A 73 -8.12 18.24 2.00
CA SER A 73 -7.32 19.34 1.45
C SER A 73 -8.02 20.12 0.33
N CYS A 74 -9.32 19.99 0.11
CA CYS A 74 -10.03 20.75 -0.93
C CYS A 74 -11.00 21.79 -0.33
N ILE A 75 -10.80 23.06 -0.66
CA ILE A 75 -11.58 24.20 -0.15
C ILE A 75 -12.61 24.65 -1.20
N PRO A 76 -13.89 24.83 -0.86
CA PRO A 76 -14.91 25.33 -1.78
C PRO A 76 -14.69 26.81 -2.12
N LYS A 77 -15.14 27.20 -3.32
CA LYS A 77 -15.06 28.59 -3.80
C LYS A 77 -15.53 29.65 -2.80
N LYS A 78 -16.61 29.39 -2.06
CA LYS A 78 -17.15 30.33 -1.08
C LYS A 78 -16.13 30.63 0.03
N GLU A 79 -15.52 29.58 0.58
CA GLU A 79 -14.55 29.70 1.67
C GLU A 79 -13.27 30.38 1.20
N VAL A 80 -12.81 30.11 -0.04
CA VAL A 80 -11.67 30.84 -0.64
C VAL A 80 -11.95 32.34 -0.73
N LEU A 81 -13.17 32.75 -1.11
CA LEU A 81 -13.54 34.17 -1.15
C LEU A 81 -13.51 34.81 0.24
N GLU A 82 -13.97 34.09 1.26
CA GLU A 82 -13.96 34.53 2.66
C GLU A 82 -12.53 34.64 3.22
N MET A 83 -11.64 33.68 2.92
CA MET A 83 -10.25 33.69 3.37
C MET A 83 -9.43 34.84 2.78
N PHE A 84 -9.61 35.14 1.49
CA PHE A 84 -8.87 36.22 0.82
C PHE A 84 -9.59 37.58 0.85
N GLY A 85 -10.87 37.63 1.24
CA GLY A 85 -11.69 38.84 1.22
C GLY A 85 -11.88 39.42 -0.19
N VAL A 86 -11.86 38.58 -1.23
CA VAL A 86 -11.92 39.01 -2.64
C VAL A 86 -13.29 38.78 -3.26
N CYS A 87 -13.63 39.56 -4.29
CA CYS A 87 -14.87 39.36 -5.04
C CYS A 87 -14.77 38.18 -6.02
N PRO A 88 -15.90 37.56 -6.42
CA PRO A 88 -15.92 36.43 -7.35
C PRO A 88 -15.22 36.70 -8.68
N THR A 89 -15.24 37.95 -9.14
CA THR A 89 -14.59 38.40 -10.37
C THR A 89 -13.07 38.33 -10.28
N THR A 90 -12.50 38.68 -9.12
CA THR A 90 -11.06 38.56 -8.86
C THR A 90 -10.63 37.09 -8.85
N LEU A 91 -11.41 36.22 -8.21
CA LEU A 91 -11.11 34.79 -8.20
C LEU A 91 -11.19 34.18 -9.61
N TRP A 92 -12.12 34.63 -10.45
CA TRP A 92 -12.19 34.23 -11.86
C TRP A 92 -10.95 34.69 -12.65
N ASN A 93 -10.43 35.89 -12.38
CA ASN A 93 -9.17 36.33 -12.98
C ASN A 93 -8.00 35.44 -12.55
N TRP A 94 -7.94 35.02 -11.28
CA TRP A 94 -6.90 34.09 -10.80
C TRP A 94 -6.98 32.72 -11.44
N GLU A 95 -8.18 32.21 -11.69
CA GLU A 95 -8.38 30.97 -12.46
C GLU A 95 -7.85 31.11 -13.89
N ARG A 96 -8.05 32.26 -14.54
CA ARG A 96 -7.56 32.54 -15.90
C ARG A 96 -6.05 32.73 -15.98
N THR A 97 -5.46 33.40 -14.99
CA THR A 97 -4.00 33.65 -14.95
C THR A 97 -3.22 32.43 -14.46
N GLY A 98 -3.90 31.41 -13.94
CA GLY A 98 -3.27 30.23 -13.35
C GLY A 98 -2.70 30.48 -11.95
N TYR A 99 -3.02 31.63 -11.33
CA TYR A 99 -2.58 32.00 -9.99
C TYR A 99 -3.18 31.08 -8.92
N LEU A 100 -4.44 30.66 -9.11
CA LEU A 100 -5.08 29.64 -8.31
C LEU A 100 -5.86 28.70 -9.23
N VAL A 101 -5.51 27.41 -9.23
CA VAL A 101 -6.06 26.43 -10.18
C VAL A 101 -7.29 25.74 -9.60
N PRO A 102 -8.46 25.83 -10.27
CA PRO A 102 -9.68 25.17 -9.81
C PRO A 102 -9.68 23.68 -10.14
N VAL A 103 -10.04 22.86 -9.15
CA VAL A 103 -10.32 21.42 -9.29
C VAL A 103 -11.82 21.24 -9.46
N LYS A 104 -12.24 20.84 -10.66
CA LYS A 104 -13.67 20.61 -10.98
C LYS A 104 -14.10 19.23 -10.48
N MET A 105 -14.85 19.16 -9.38
CA MET A 105 -15.47 17.92 -8.91
C MET A 105 -16.96 17.91 -9.24
N LYS A 106 -17.30 17.28 -10.38
CA LYS A 106 -18.67 17.14 -10.92
C LYS A 106 -19.43 18.48 -11.04
N ARG A 107 -20.08 18.91 -9.94
CA ARG A 107 -20.94 20.09 -9.85
C ARG A 107 -20.36 21.21 -8.97
N LYS A 108 -19.27 20.94 -8.25
CA LYS A 108 -18.60 21.89 -7.37
C LYS A 108 -17.21 22.23 -7.89
N ILE A 109 -16.83 23.49 -7.74
CA ILE A 109 -15.47 23.97 -7.96
C ILE A 109 -14.80 24.03 -6.59
N LEU A 110 -13.70 23.31 -6.46
CA LEU A 110 -12.88 23.23 -5.26
C LEU A 110 -11.46 23.69 -5.59
N TYR A 111 -10.70 24.12 -4.60
CA TYR A 111 -9.29 24.49 -4.73
C TYR A 111 -8.46 23.68 -3.76
N ARG A 112 -7.22 23.38 -4.11
CA ARG A 112 -6.32 22.68 -3.17
C ARG A 112 -5.91 23.64 -2.06
N ARG A 113 -6.06 23.19 -0.83
CA ARG A 113 -5.68 23.87 0.41
C ARG A 113 -4.19 24.21 0.40
N ALA A 114 -3.35 23.31 -0.08
CA ALA A 114 -1.92 23.58 -0.26
C ALA A 114 -1.64 24.80 -1.16
N ASP A 115 -2.39 24.95 -2.26
CA ASP A 115 -2.26 26.09 -3.17
C ASP A 115 -2.77 27.38 -2.51
N VAL A 116 -3.88 27.31 -1.77
CA VAL A 116 -4.46 28.43 -1.02
C VAL A 116 -3.54 28.89 0.13
N ASP A 117 -3.05 27.98 0.95
CA ASP A 117 -2.19 28.27 2.10
C ASP A 117 -0.86 28.88 1.64
N ARG A 118 -0.29 28.37 0.53
CA ARG A 118 0.90 28.97 -0.09
C ARG A 118 0.68 30.44 -0.43
N LEU A 119 -0.45 30.78 -1.05
CA LEU A 119 -0.76 32.16 -1.42
C LEU A 119 -1.00 33.07 -0.20
N ILE A 120 -1.58 32.54 0.88
CA ILE A 120 -1.76 33.28 2.14
C ILE A 120 -0.39 33.61 2.76
N ILE A 121 0.51 32.62 2.81
CA ILE A 121 1.88 32.82 3.33
C ILE A 121 2.63 33.84 2.47
N GLU A 122 2.51 33.76 1.14
CA GLU A 122 3.19 34.66 0.21
C GLU A 122 2.70 36.10 0.35
N ARG A 123 1.39 36.31 0.55
CA ARG A 123 0.82 37.63 0.87
C ARG A 123 1.22 38.16 2.24
N GLY A 124 1.35 37.30 3.25
CA GLY A 124 1.73 37.70 4.60
C GLY A 124 3.21 38.08 4.76
N ARG A 125 4.04 37.84 3.73
CA ARG A 125 5.46 38.21 3.69
C ARG A 125 5.73 39.58 3.07
N GLN A 126 4.73 40.25 2.49
CA GLN A 126 4.82 41.62 1.94
C GLN A 126 4.32 42.65 2.95
#